data_AF-A0A485A903-F1
#
_entry.id   AF-A0A485A903-F1
#
_cell.length_a   1.000
_cell.length_b   1.000
_cell.length_c   1.000
_cell.angle_alpha   90.00
_cell.angle_beta   90.00
_cell.angle_gamma   90.00
#
_symmetry.space_group_name_H-M   'P 1'
#
loop_
_entity.id
_entity.type
_entity.pdbx_description
1 polymer ?
#
loop_
_entity_poly.entity_id
_entity_poly.type
_entity_poly.pdbx_seq_one_letter_code
_entity_poly.pdbx_strand_id
1 'polypeptide(L)'
;MAEKIAQVREKAARHGRTVRFGIRLHVIVRETNEEAWEAAESLISHLDDDTIARAQGRLCQNRLRRTAADGRVAQRTARQA
;
A
#
# COMPACT_ATOMS: atom_id res chain seq x y z
N MET A 1 3.31 -7.07 7.51
CA MET A 1 4.23 -6.16 6.76
C MET A 1 5.50 -6.87 6.29
N ALA A 2 6.14 -7.67 7.13
CA ALA A 2 7.34 -8.44 6.77
C ALA A 2 7.17 -9.27 5.48
N GLU A 3 6.02 -9.93 5.32
CA GLU A 3 5.73 -10.76 4.14
C GLU A 3 5.76 -9.96 2.82
N LYS A 4 5.14 -8.78 2.75
CA LYS A 4 5.16 -7.94 1.55
C LYS A 4 6.56 -7.47 1.19
N ILE A 5 7.37 -7.15 2.20
CA ILE A 5 8.76 -6.73 2.00
C ILE A 5 9.58 -7.89 1.45
N ALA A 6 9.42 -9.10 2.01
CA ALA A 6 10.09 -10.31 1.53
C ALA A 6 9.76 -10.62 0.07
N GLN A 7 8.47 -10.58 -0.31
CA GLN A 7 8.02 -10.80 -1.69
C GLN A 7 8.63 -9.80 -2.67
N VAL A 8 8.66 -8.50 -2.31
CA VAL A 8 9.24 -7.46 -3.19
C VAL A 8 10.76 -7.59 -3.28
N ARG A 9 11.42 -7.96 -2.18
CA ARG A 9 12.88 -8.14 -2.15
C ARG A 9 13.31 -9.33 -3.01
N GLU A 10 12.56 -10.43 -2.95
CA GLU A 10 12.81 -11.61 -3.79
C GLU A 10 12.64 -11.28 -5.29
N LYS A 11 11.55 -10.59 -5.66
CA LYS A 11 11.35 -10.13 -7.04
C LYS A 11 12.47 -9.20 -7.51
N ALA A 12 12.91 -8.27 -6.67
CA ALA A 12 14.00 -7.36 -7.00
C ALA A 12 15.35 -8.10 -7.19
N ALA A 13 15.62 -9.10 -6.34
CA ALA A 13 16.81 -9.93 -6.43
C ALA A 13 16.88 -10.73 -7.74
N ARG A 14 15.74 -11.25 -8.24
CA ARG A 14 15.66 -11.91 -9.56
C ARG A 14 16.06 -11.01 -10.73
N HIS A 15 15.99 -9.70 -10.55
CA HIS A 15 16.40 -8.70 -11.53
C HIS A 15 17.74 -8.04 -11.21
N GLY A 16 18.50 -8.56 -10.24
CA GLY A 16 19.80 -8.01 -9.84
C GLY A 16 19.72 -6.63 -9.19
N ARG A 17 18.55 -6.23 -8.68
CA ARG A 17 18.32 -4.89 -8.10
C ARG A 17 18.17 -4.97 -6.59
N THR A 18 18.80 -4.04 -5.88
CA THR A 18 18.55 -3.79 -4.47
C THR A 18 17.55 -2.65 -4.31
N VAL A 19 16.54 -2.85 -3.46
CA VAL A 19 15.44 -1.90 -3.26
C VAL A 19 15.39 -1.44 -1.80
N ARG A 20 15.13 -0.14 -1.62
CA ARG A 20 14.92 0.47 -0.30
C ARG A 20 13.43 0.58 -0.02
N PHE A 21 13.05 0.35 1.23
CA PHE A 21 11.67 0.44 1.67
C PHE A 21 11.50 1.65 2.58
N GLY A 22 10.54 2.50 2.26
CA GLY A 22 10.08 3.58 3.13
C GLY A 22 8.63 3.34 3.52
N ILE A 23 8.29 3.67 4.76
CA ILE A 23 6.89 3.67 5.23
C ILE A 23 6.42 5.11 5.40
N ARG A 24 5.17 5.39 5.02
CA ARG A 24 4.51 6.65 5.30
C ARG A 24 3.51 6.42 6.42
N LEU A 25 3.80 7.01 7.58
CA LEU A 25 2.95 6.97 8.76
C LEU A 25 2.47 8.39 9.05
N HIS A 26 1.19 8.53 9.38
CA HIS A 26 0.64 9.75 9.93
C HIS A 26 0.56 9.55 11.45
N VAL A 27 1.22 10.43 12.21
CA VAL A 27 1.34 10.32 13.67
C VAL A 27 0.56 11.48 14.30
N ILE A 28 -0.29 11.17 15.26
CA ILE A 28 -1.04 12.15 16.07
C ILE A 28 -0.40 12.16 17.45
N VAL A 29 0.19 13.29 17.84
CA VAL A 29 0.88 13.45 19.14
C VAL A 29 0.04 14.36 20.03
N ARG A 30 -0.26 13.90 21.25
CA ARG A 30 -0.98 14.63 22.30
C ARG A 30 -0.36 14.35 23.67
N GLU A 31 -0.81 15.09 24.69
CA GLU A 31 -0.31 14.94 26.06
C GLU A 31 -0.83 13.64 26.69
N THR A 32 -2.06 13.24 26.36
CA THR A 32 -2.65 11.97 26.79
C THR A 32 -3.01 11.07 25.60
N ASN A 33 -3.17 9.78 25.88
CA ASN A 33 -3.56 8.80 24.87
C ASN A 33 -5.03 9.03 24.44
N GLU A 34 -5.87 9.35 25.41
CA GLU A 34 -7.29 9.65 25.24
C GLU A 34 -7.48 10.83 24.28
N GLU A 35 -6.74 11.93 24.46
CA GLU A 35 -6.78 13.08 23.54
C GLU A 35 -6.31 12.74 22.12
N ALA A 36 -5.34 11.83 21.98
CA ALA A 36 -4.86 11.40 20.67
C ALA A 36 -5.93 10.61 19.92
N TRP A 37 -6.69 9.76 20.63
CA TRP A 37 -7.82 9.03 20.06
C TRP A 37 -9.00 9.92 19.74
N GLU A 38 -9.34 10.87 20.61
CA GLU A 38 -10.41 11.84 20.33
C GLU A 38 -10.08 12.71 19.11
N ALA A 39 -8.82 13.15 18.99
CA ALA A 39 -8.35 13.86 17.81
C ALA A 39 -8.39 12.97 16.55
N ALA A 40 -8.09 11.67 16.66
CA ALA A 40 -8.24 10.73 15.55
C ALA A 40 -9.70 10.58 15.13
N GLU A 41 -10.63 10.46 16.08
CA GLU A 41 -12.07 10.33 15.84
C GLU A 41 -12.64 11.60 15.18
N SER A 42 -12.23 12.78 15.66
CA SER A 42 -12.62 14.07 15.07
C SER A 42 -12.09 14.25 13.63
N LEU A 43 -10.91 13.72 13.32
CA LEU A 43 -10.36 13.75 11.96
C LEU A 43 -11.13 12.87 10.99
N ILE A 44 -11.75 11.78 11.47
CA ILE A 44 -12.52 10.86 10.63
C ILE A 44 -14.04 11.12 10.66
N SER A 45 -14.53 11.93 11.60
CA SER A 45 -15.97 12.16 11.82
C SER A 45 -16.70 12.81 10.63
N HIS A 46 -15.96 13.48 9.74
CA HIS A 46 -16.51 14.13 8.55
C HIS A 46 -16.47 13.22 7.30
N LEU A 47 -16.04 11.96 7.43
CA LEU A 47 -16.04 11.01 6.33
C LEU A 47 -17.39 10.29 6.26
N ASP A 48 -18.17 10.58 5.21
CA ASP A 48 -19.34 9.78 4.88
C ASP A 48 -18.94 8.34 4.49
N ASP A 49 -19.79 7.37 4.85
CA ASP A 49 -19.60 5.94 4.56
C ASP A 49 -19.33 5.66 3.08
N ASP A 50 -19.95 6.43 2.19
CA ASP A 50 -19.74 6.38 0.74
C ASP A 50 -18.28 6.70 0.34
N THR A 51 -17.64 7.63 1.04
CA THR A 51 -16.24 7.99 0.82
C THR A 51 -15.31 6.88 1.30
N ILE A 52 -15.65 6.24 2.43
CA ILE A 52 -14.92 5.09 2.99
C ILE A 52 -14.99 3.90 2.02
N ALA A 53 -16.20 3.58 1.53
CA ALA A 53 -16.41 2.49 0.57
C ALA A 53 -15.65 2.72 -0.74
N ARG A 54 -15.65 3.96 -1.26
CA ARG A 54 -14.88 4.34 -2.46
C ARG A 54 -13.37 4.22 -2.23
N ALA A 55 -12.86 4.63 -1.07
CA ALA A 55 -11.45 4.51 -0.73
C ALA A 55 -11.01 3.03 -0.63
N GLN A 56 -11.83 2.20 0.01
CA GLN A 56 -11.61 0.75 0.09
C GLN A 56 -11.68 0.08 -1.28
N GLY A 57 -12.65 0.48 -2.12
CA GLY A 57 -12.78 0.01 -3.50
C GLY A 57 -11.55 0.34 -4.35
N ARG A 58 -11.00 1.56 -4.23
CA ARG A 58 -9.76 1.95 -4.91
C ARG A 58 -8.55 1.15 -4.42
N LEU A 59 -8.47 0.85 -3.13
CA LEU A 59 -7.42 -0.01 -2.58
C LEU A 59 -7.51 -1.44 -3.14
N CYS A 60 -8.72 -2.00 -3.23
CA CYS A 60 -8.98 -3.31 -3.81
C CYS A 60 -8.67 -3.34 -5.32
N GLN A 61 -9.10 -2.31 -6.06
CA GLN A 61 -8.85 -2.19 -7.50
C GLN A 61 -7.35 -2.02 -7.80
N ASN A 62 -6.61 -1.27 -6.99
CA ASN A 62 -5.14 -1.19 -7.10
C ASN A 62 -4.45 -2.53 -6.79
N ARG A 63 -5.02 -3.36 -5.92
CA ARG A 63 -4.53 -4.72 -5.66
C ARG A 63 -4.72 -5.63 -6.88
N LEU A 64 -5.88 -5.57 -7.53
CA LEU A 64 -6.20 -6.33 -8.75
C LEU A 64 -5.43 -5.87 -9.99
N ARG A 65 -5.18 -4.56 -10.15
CA ARG A 65 -4.38 -4.05 -11.28
C ARG A 65 -2.89 -4.39 -11.14
N ARG A 66 -2.36 -4.48 -9.91
CA ARG A 66 -0.95 -4.86 -9.67
C ARG A 66 -0.67 -6.33 -9.99
N THR A 67 -1.57 -7.25 -9.65
CA THR A 67 -1.41 -8.68 -10.01
C THR A 67 -1.47 -8.90 -11.53
N ALA A 68 -2.30 -8.13 -12.25
CA ALA A 68 -2.39 -8.20 -13.71
C ALA A 68 -1.23 -7.49 -14.46
N ALA A 69 -0.51 -6.57 -13.80
CA ALA A 69 0.67 -5.92 -14.36
C ALA A 69 1.93 -6.81 -14.26
N ASP A 70 2.07 -7.56 -13.15
CA ASP A 70 3.16 -8.52 -12.95
C ASP A 70 3.17 -9.61 -14.05
N GLY A 71 1.99 -10.03 -14.54
CA GLY A 71 1.87 -11.01 -15.64
C GLY A 71 2.23 -10.48 -17.05
N ARG A 72 2.13 -9.15 -17.28
CA ARG A 72 2.41 -8.55 -18.61
C ARG A 72 3.89 -8.26 -18.83
N VAL A 73 4.68 -8.08 -17.78
CA VAL A 73 6.14 -7.92 -17.89
C VAL A 73 6.80 -9.22 -18.35
N ALA A 74 6.33 -10.38 -17.86
CA ALA A 74 6.85 -11.70 -18.22
C ALA A 74 6.67 -12.04 -19.72
N GLN A 75 5.60 -11.56 -20.36
CA GLN A 75 5.33 -11.85 -21.77
C GLN A 75 6.13 -10.99 -22.76
N ARG A 76 6.61 -9.81 -22.32
CA ARG A 76 7.34 -8.89 -23.21
C ARG A 76 8.80 -9.28 -23.40
N THR A 77 9.41 -9.94 -22.41
CA THR A 77 10.78 -10.47 -22.48
C THR A 77 10.89 -11.75 -23.32
N ALA A 78 9.80 -12.48 -23.54
CA ALA A 78 9.78 -13.71 -24.34
C ALA A 78 9.62 -13.49 -25.86
N ARG A 79 9.39 -12.24 -26.31
CA ARG A 79 9.14 -11.91 -27.73
C ARG A 79 10.31 -11.19 -28.42
N GLN A 80 11.44 -11.02 -27.73
CA GLN A 80 12.65 -10.37 -28.24
C GLN A 80 13.90 -11.28 -28.24
N ALA A 81 13.71 -12.60 -28.09
CA ALA A 81 14.76 -13.61 -28.23
C ALA A 81 14.55 -14.40 -29.52
#